data_AF-A0A261QLJ6-F1
#
_entry.id   AF-A0A261QLJ6-F1
#
_cell.length_a   1.000
_cell.length_b   1.000
_cell.length_c   1.000
_cell.angle_alpha   90.00
_cell.angle_beta   90.00
_cell.angle_gamma   90.00
#
_symmetry.space_group_name_H-M   'P 1'
#
loop_
_entity.id
_entity.type
_entity.pdbx_description
1 polymer ?
#
loop_
_entity_poly.entity_id
_entity_poly.type
_entity_poly.pdbx_seq_one_letter_code
_entity_poly.pdbx_strand_id
1 'polypeptide(L)'
;MEEITSSLRVKVRKEYLSFFKDLRNKNIFEQHSSFFTLCACVGHRLGTIDDSYKGIELFQAYTFTTYQKAVLQSLIYDKTKQLTEEKEMFAEAEKYADAGFRFLIEQPLKSVAIKLESGEYSLQLGREEEFQKLLSRYVLGQMEEVPF
;
A
#
# COMPACT_ATOMS: atom_id res chain seq x y z
N MET A 1 17.05 -25.27 -1.25
CA MET A 1 16.83 -24.06 -2.08
C MET A 1 16.14 -23.03 -1.18
N GLU A 2 16.90 -22.43 -0.28
CA GLU A 2 16.43 -21.43 0.68
C GLU A 2 17.49 -20.33 0.66
N GLU A 3 17.35 -19.30 -0.18
CA GLU A 3 18.25 -18.14 -0.08
C GLU A 3 17.80 -16.86 -0.81
N ILE A 4 16.82 -16.92 -1.72
CA ILE A 4 16.50 -15.74 -2.54
C ILE A 4 15.44 -14.83 -1.87
N THR A 5 14.54 -15.39 -1.05
CA THR A 5 13.41 -14.66 -0.43
C THR A 5 13.82 -13.71 0.70
N SER A 6 14.96 -13.92 1.37
CA SER A 6 15.39 -13.08 2.50
C SER A 6 15.96 -11.71 2.09
N SER A 7 16.30 -11.53 0.81
CA SER A 7 16.93 -10.29 0.32
C SER A 7 15.95 -9.33 -0.36
N LEU A 8 14.76 -9.79 -0.74
CA LEU A 8 13.84 -8.97 -1.53
C LEU A 8 13.25 -7.83 -0.68
N ARG A 9 13.34 -6.61 -1.21
CA ARG A 9 12.91 -5.38 -0.54
C ARG A 9 11.73 -4.78 -1.27
N VAL A 10 10.69 -4.43 -0.52
CA VAL A 10 9.54 -3.69 -1.02
C VAL A 10 9.77 -2.21 -0.80
N LYS A 11 9.48 -1.43 -1.85
CA LYS A 11 9.77 0.00 -1.92
C LYS A 11 8.50 0.84 -1.94
N VAL A 12 8.63 2.08 -1.52
CA VAL A 12 7.61 3.14 -1.67
C VAL A 12 8.31 4.45 -2.02
N ARG A 13 7.57 5.46 -2.49
CA ARG A 13 8.17 6.80 -2.65
C ARG A 13 8.68 7.34 -1.33
N LYS A 14 9.77 8.12 -1.38
CA LYS A 14 10.40 8.67 -0.17
C LYS A 14 9.41 9.48 0.65
N GLU A 15 8.54 10.22 -0.03
CA GLU A 15 7.48 11.03 0.51
C GLU A 15 6.49 10.24 1.39
N TYR A 16 6.39 8.92 1.22
CA TYR A 16 5.42 8.09 1.95
C TYR A 16 6.02 7.47 3.21
N LEU A 17 7.35 7.47 3.35
CA LEU A 17 8.07 6.70 4.36
C LEU A 17 7.63 7.06 5.79
N SER A 18 7.54 8.36 6.10
CA SER A 18 7.12 8.83 7.42
C SER A 18 5.70 8.35 7.75
N PHE A 19 4.76 8.45 6.82
CA PHE A 19 3.39 8.00 7.01
C PHE A 19 3.30 6.50 7.33
N PHE A 20 3.99 5.63 6.57
CA PHE A 20 4.02 4.20 6.86
C PHE A 20 4.62 3.88 8.24
N LYS A 21 5.64 4.64 8.67
CA LYS A 21 6.22 4.51 10.01
C LYS A 21 5.24 4.96 11.10
N ASP A 22 4.52 6.05 10.88
CA ASP A 22 3.52 6.55 11.82
C ASP A 22 2.42 5.51 12.07
N LEU A 23 1.88 4.91 11.01
CA LEU A 23 0.82 3.91 11.12
C LEU A 23 1.26 2.69 11.94
N ARG A 24 2.50 2.26 11.77
CA ARG A 24 3.07 1.15 12.54
C ARG A 24 3.34 1.55 13.99
N ASN A 25 4.00 2.67 14.21
CA ASN A 25 4.37 3.15 15.56
C ASN A 25 3.13 3.45 16.43
N LYS A 26 2.03 3.87 15.80
CA LYS A 26 0.74 4.12 16.45
C LYS A 26 -0.14 2.85 16.53
N ASN A 27 0.38 1.68 16.16
CA ASN A 27 -0.32 0.39 16.16
C ASN A 27 -1.65 0.40 15.37
N ILE A 28 -1.76 1.25 14.35
CA ILE A 28 -2.92 1.27 13.44
C ILE A 28 -2.86 0.05 12.53
N PHE A 29 -1.66 -0.29 12.07
CA PHE A 29 -1.35 -1.55 11.39
C PHE A 29 -0.17 -2.22 12.06
N GLU A 30 -0.30 -3.52 12.32
CA GLU A 30 0.76 -4.32 12.93
C GLU A 30 2.04 -4.35 12.05
N GLN A 31 1.86 -4.38 10.74
CA GLN A 31 2.95 -4.46 9.78
C GLN A 31 2.74 -3.49 8.60
N HIS A 32 3.84 -3.00 8.02
CA HIS A 32 3.81 -2.17 6.81
C HIS A 32 3.16 -2.90 5.63
N SER A 33 3.28 -4.24 5.57
CA SER A 33 2.67 -5.10 4.54
C SER A 33 1.15 -4.95 4.48
N SER A 34 0.47 -4.74 5.61
CA SER A 34 -0.99 -4.63 5.65
C SER A 34 -1.49 -3.37 4.94
N PHE A 35 -0.96 -2.20 5.31
CA PHE A 35 -1.35 -0.95 4.64
C PHE A 35 -0.86 -0.90 3.19
N PHE A 36 0.32 -1.46 2.91
CA PHE A 36 0.84 -1.57 1.54
C PHE A 36 -0.10 -2.41 0.66
N THR A 37 -0.55 -3.56 1.15
CA THR A 37 -1.47 -4.44 0.40
C THR A 37 -2.78 -3.72 0.09
N LEU A 38 -3.32 -2.97 1.06
CA LEU A 38 -4.50 -2.13 0.84
C LEU A 38 -4.24 -1.07 -0.24
N CYS A 39 -3.12 -0.37 -0.19
CA CYS A 39 -2.75 0.61 -1.22
C CYS A 39 -2.67 -0.06 -2.60
N ALA A 40 -2.07 -1.25 -2.71
CA ALA A 40 -1.99 -1.98 -3.96
C ALA A 40 -3.39 -2.34 -4.51
N CYS A 41 -4.31 -2.83 -3.68
CA CYS A 41 -5.68 -3.10 -4.10
C CYS A 41 -6.38 -1.83 -4.61
N VAL A 42 -6.22 -0.71 -3.89
CA VAL A 42 -6.80 0.57 -4.29
C VAL A 42 -6.22 1.05 -5.61
N GLY A 43 -4.90 1.01 -5.78
CA GLY A 43 -4.25 1.44 -7.02
C GLY A 43 -4.60 0.58 -8.23
N HIS A 44 -4.69 -0.74 -8.04
CA HIS A 44 -5.16 -1.65 -9.10
C HIS A 44 -6.55 -1.25 -9.60
N ARG A 45 -7.48 -1.01 -8.66
CA ARG A 45 -8.86 -0.59 -8.97
C ARG A 45 -8.93 0.73 -9.74
N LEU A 46 -8.05 1.68 -9.46
CA LEU A 46 -8.00 2.96 -10.16
C LEU A 46 -7.54 2.82 -11.62
N GLY A 47 -6.87 1.71 -11.99
CA GLY A 47 -6.38 1.45 -13.34
C GLY A 47 -5.24 2.37 -13.80
N THR A 48 -4.80 3.30 -12.95
CA THR A 48 -3.73 4.25 -13.24
C THR A 48 -2.48 3.89 -12.44
N ILE A 49 -1.39 3.58 -13.14
CA ILE A 49 -0.06 3.45 -12.55
C ILE A 49 0.86 4.54 -13.09
N ASP A 50 1.86 4.90 -12.29
CA ASP A 50 2.91 5.83 -12.71
C ASP A 50 4.16 5.03 -13.08
N ASP A 51 4.41 4.89 -14.38
CA ASP A 51 5.59 4.16 -14.88
C ASP A 51 6.92 4.86 -14.55
N SER A 52 6.88 6.14 -14.14
CA SER A 52 8.07 6.86 -13.65
C SER A 52 8.39 6.58 -12.18
N TYR A 53 7.64 5.69 -11.53
CA TYR A 53 7.81 5.34 -10.13
C TYR A 53 9.25 4.94 -9.79
N LYS A 54 9.81 5.60 -8.78
CA LYS A 54 11.08 5.25 -8.15
C LYS A 54 10.90 5.26 -6.64
N GLY A 55 11.06 4.09 -6.04
CA GLY A 55 10.90 3.90 -4.60
C GLY A 55 12.23 3.80 -3.85
N ILE A 56 12.15 4.08 -2.55
CA ILE A 56 13.15 3.73 -1.54
C ILE A 56 12.65 2.51 -0.75
N GLU A 57 13.57 1.74 -0.17
CA GLU A 57 13.22 0.57 0.62
C GLU A 57 12.37 0.94 1.84
N LEU A 58 11.26 0.23 2.03
CA LEU A 58 10.40 0.35 3.20
C LEU A 58 10.58 -0.82 4.15
N PHE A 59 10.49 -2.05 3.65
CA PHE A 59 10.59 -3.28 4.44
C PHE A 59 10.96 -4.51 3.59
N GLN A 60 11.23 -5.63 4.24
CA GLN A 60 11.59 -6.89 3.57
C GLN A 60 10.35 -7.68 3.16
N ALA A 61 10.38 -8.30 1.99
CA ALA A 61 9.26 -9.06 1.43
C ALA A 61 8.82 -10.27 2.29
N TYR A 62 9.70 -10.80 3.14
CA TYR A 62 9.35 -11.93 4.02
C TYR A 62 8.27 -11.59 5.05
N THR A 63 8.01 -10.30 5.32
CA THR A 63 6.94 -9.88 6.25
C THR A 63 5.54 -10.03 5.64
N PHE A 64 5.42 -10.31 4.33
CA PHE A 64 4.12 -10.62 3.76
C PHE A 64 3.67 -12.02 4.16
N THR A 65 2.44 -12.09 4.66
CA THR A 65 1.73 -13.37 4.85
C THR A 65 1.42 -14.01 3.50
N THR A 66 1.20 -15.32 3.48
CA THR A 66 0.79 -16.06 2.28
C THR A 66 -0.48 -15.47 1.66
N TYR A 67 -1.45 -15.02 2.48
CA TYR A 67 -2.67 -14.39 2.00
C TYR A 67 -2.41 -13.06 1.32
N GLN A 68 -1.55 -12.20 1.87
CA GLN A 68 -1.22 -10.93 1.23
C GLN A 68 -0.48 -11.17 -0.11
N LYS A 69 0.42 -12.16 -0.17
CA LYS A 69 1.06 -12.55 -1.44
C LYS A 69 0.04 -13.05 -2.46
N ALA A 70 -0.93 -13.87 -2.04
CA ALA A 70 -2.00 -14.33 -2.91
C ALA A 70 -2.87 -13.18 -3.45
N VAL A 71 -3.16 -12.18 -2.61
CA VAL A 71 -3.85 -10.94 -3.02
C VAL A 71 -3.00 -10.18 -4.05
N LEU A 72 -1.72 -9.92 -3.79
CA LEU A 72 -0.87 -9.21 -4.76
C LEU A 72 -0.77 -9.96 -6.10
N GLN A 73 -0.63 -11.28 -6.05
CA GLN A 73 -0.59 -12.12 -7.25
C GLN A 73 -1.92 -12.07 -8.02
N SER A 74 -3.07 -11.99 -7.34
CA SER A 74 -4.37 -11.92 -8.00
C SER A 74 -4.58 -10.60 -8.74
N LEU A 75 -4.08 -9.48 -8.20
CA LEU A 75 -4.12 -8.17 -8.90
C LEU A 75 -3.35 -8.23 -10.23
N ILE A 76 -2.20 -8.91 -10.23
CA ILE A 76 -1.37 -9.03 -11.44
C ILE A 76 -2.01 -10.01 -12.42
N TYR A 77 -2.47 -11.15 -11.92
CA TYR A 77 -3.18 -12.12 -12.73
C TYR A 77 -4.41 -11.52 -13.38
N ASP A 78 -5.16 -10.63 -12.72
CA ASP A 78 -6.33 -10.02 -13.33
C ASP A 78 -5.98 -9.23 -14.60
N LYS A 79 -4.85 -8.52 -14.60
CA LYS A 79 -4.38 -7.76 -15.76
C LYS A 79 -3.67 -8.60 -16.82
N THR A 80 -2.80 -9.52 -16.41
CA THR A 80 -1.89 -10.26 -17.32
C THR A 80 -2.41 -11.64 -17.70
N LYS A 81 -3.36 -12.19 -16.92
CA LYS A 81 -3.81 -13.59 -16.95
C LYS A 81 -2.66 -14.60 -16.76
N GLN A 82 -1.59 -14.19 -16.09
CA GLN A 82 -0.39 -14.99 -15.83
C GLN A 82 0.05 -14.90 -14.37
N LEU A 83 0.59 -16.00 -13.84
CA LEU A 83 1.32 -15.99 -12.58
C LEU A 83 2.75 -15.53 -12.83
N THR A 84 3.30 -14.76 -11.89
CA THR A 84 4.62 -14.13 -12.01
C THR A 84 5.52 -14.58 -10.86
N GLU A 85 6.83 -14.42 -11.02
CA GLU A 85 7.76 -14.65 -9.92
C GLU A 85 7.60 -13.58 -8.83
N GLU A 86 8.01 -13.87 -7.58
CA GLU A 86 7.85 -12.93 -6.46
C GLU A 86 8.46 -11.55 -6.76
N LYS A 87 9.63 -11.51 -7.39
CA LYS A 87 10.31 -10.26 -7.71
C LYS A 87 9.47 -9.37 -8.64
N GLU A 88 8.89 -9.96 -9.67
CA GLU A 88 8.00 -9.26 -10.61
C GLU A 88 6.69 -8.88 -9.93
N MET A 89 6.17 -9.77 -9.07
CA MET A 89 4.96 -9.53 -8.29
C MET A 89 5.09 -8.26 -7.44
N PHE A 90 6.18 -8.16 -6.68
CA PHE A 90 6.42 -6.98 -5.85
C PHE A 90 6.69 -5.73 -6.68
N ALA A 91 7.43 -5.84 -7.79
CA ALA A 91 7.69 -4.68 -8.66
C ALA A 91 6.41 -4.06 -9.24
N GLU A 92 5.44 -4.87 -9.65
CA GLU A 92 4.14 -4.36 -10.11
C GLU A 92 3.26 -3.89 -8.94
N ALA A 93 3.26 -4.62 -7.82
CA ALA A 93 2.54 -4.23 -6.62
C ALA A 93 2.99 -2.86 -6.07
N GLU A 94 4.28 -2.53 -6.17
CA GLU A 94 4.82 -1.21 -5.79
C GLU A 94 4.21 -0.07 -6.60
N LYS A 95 3.98 -0.27 -7.91
CA LYS A 95 3.34 0.73 -8.77
C LYS A 95 1.87 0.93 -8.40
N TYR A 96 1.15 -0.16 -8.11
CA TYR A 96 -0.21 -0.07 -7.61
C TYR A 96 -0.26 0.59 -6.23
N ALA A 97 0.64 0.22 -5.33
CA ALA A 97 0.71 0.80 -4.00
C ALA A 97 1.00 2.32 -4.06
N ASP A 98 1.84 2.77 -4.99
CA ASP A 98 2.06 4.20 -5.24
C ASP A 98 0.78 4.94 -5.60
N ALA A 99 0.06 4.43 -6.62
CA ALA A 99 -1.19 5.03 -7.07
C ALA A 99 -2.26 5.04 -5.97
N GLY A 100 -2.39 3.92 -5.26
CA GLY A 100 -3.37 3.79 -4.19
C GLY A 100 -3.05 4.68 -2.98
N PHE A 101 -1.79 4.78 -2.58
CA PHE A 101 -1.38 5.67 -1.50
C PHE A 101 -1.70 7.13 -1.86
N ARG A 102 -1.34 7.57 -3.06
CA ARG A 102 -1.60 8.93 -3.55
C ARG A 102 -3.08 9.25 -3.49
N PHE A 103 -3.92 8.38 -4.04
CA PHE A 103 -5.37 8.53 -3.99
C PHE A 103 -5.88 8.60 -2.55
N LEU A 104 -5.49 7.66 -1.70
CA LEU A 104 -5.97 7.58 -0.31
C LEU A 104 -5.67 8.86 0.46
N ILE A 105 -4.43 9.38 0.34
CA ILE A 105 -3.99 10.58 1.05
C ILE A 105 -4.59 11.87 0.48
N GLU A 106 -4.82 11.96 -0.83
CA GLU A 106 -5.38 13.16 -1.46
C GLU A 106 -6.92 13.21 -1.40
N GLN A 107 -7.57 12.06 -1.17
CA GLN A 107 -9.02 11.93 -1.17
C GLN A 107 -9.54 11.49 0.22
N PRO A 108 -9.82 10.21 0.53
CA PRO A 108 -10.54 9.83 1.74
C PRO A 108 -9.80 10.13 3.05
N LEU A 109 -8.46 10.25 3.02
CA LEU A 109 -7.63 10.46 4.21
C LEU A 109 -7.04 11.89 4.28
N LYS A 110 -7.46 12.79 3.40
CA LYS A 110 -6.91 14.16 3.31
C LYS A 110 -7.00 14.94 4.62
N SER A 111 -8.06 14.71 5.41
CA SER A 111 -8.28 15.41 6.68
C SER A 111 -7.40 14.93 7.83
N VAL A 112 -6.72 13.78 7.68
CA VAL A 112 -5.87 13.18 8.72
C VAL A 112 -4.40 13.09 8.30
N ALA A 113 -4.09 13.33 7.03
CA ALA A 113 -2.73 13.37 6.52
C ALA A 113 -2.22 14.81 6.42
N ILE A 114 -0.98 15.03 6.86
CA ILE A 114 -0.29 16.32 6.72
C ILE A 114 0.94 16.13 5.83
N LYS A 115 1.22 17.13 5.00
CA LYS A 115 2.47 17.21 4.23
C LYS A 115 3.45 18.08 5.00
N LEU A 116 4.58 17.52 5.37
CA LEU A 116 5.66 18.19 6.09
C LEU A 116 6.44 19.10 5.14
N GLU A 117 7.21 20.05 5.69
CA GLU A 117 8.10 20.93 4.92
C GLU A 117 9.15 20.13 4.11
N SER A 118 9.53 18.95 4.59
CA SER A 118 10.41 18.01 3.88
C SER A 118 9.79 17.39 2.62
N GLY A 119 8.49 17.60 2.39
CA GLY A 119 7.71 16.97 1.32
C GLY A 119 7.13 15.60 1.69
N GLU A 120 7.51 15.03 2.84
CA GLU A 120 6.98 13.76 3.33
C GLU A 120 5.56 13.91 3.92
N TYR A 121 4.76 12.85 3.82
CA TYR A 121 3.47 12.76 4.47
C TYR A 121 3.63 12.15 5.86
N SER A 122 2.86 12.66 6.82
CA SER A 122 2.76 12.14 8.18
C SER A 122 1.29 12.09 8.61
N LEU A 123 0.97 11.19 9.54
CA LEU A 123 -0.36 11.14 10.15
C LEU A 123 -0.46 12.22 11.23
N GLN A 124 -1.44 13.11 11.11
CA GLN A 124 -1.71 14.16 12.09
C GLN A 124 -1.87 13.55 13.49
N LEU A 125 -1.21 14.15 14.49
CA LEU A 125 -1.24 13.68 15.88
C LEU A 125 -2.68 13.71 16.43
N GLY A 126 -3.10 12.63 17.10
CA GLY A 126 -4.43 12.53 17.71
C GLY A 126 -5.56 12.23 16.72
N ARG A 127 -5.23 11.90 15.46
CA ARG A 127 -6.20 11.54 14.41
C ARG A 127 -6.25 10.05 14.10
N GLU A 128 -5.68 9.20 14.95
CA GLU A 128 -5.58 7.74 14.74
C GLU A 128 -6.96 7.10 14.58
N GLU A 129 -7.89 7.41 15.48
CA GLU A 129 -9.27 6.91 15.42
C GLU A 129 -10.00 7.41 14.17
N GLU A 130 -9.83 8.69 13.83
CA GLU A 130 -10.47 9.27 12.64
C GLU A 130 -9.89 8.67 11.35
N PHE A 131 -8.59 8.41 11.30
CA PHE A 131 -7.96 7.68 10.20
C PHE A 131 -8.59 6.30 10.02
N GLN A 132 -8.74 5.52 11.11
CA GLN A 132 -9.35 4.19 11.05
C GLN A 132 -10.81 4.26 10.60
N LYS A 133 -11.58 5.25 11.07
CA LYS A 133 -12.96 5.50 10.63
C LYS A 133 -13.04 5.83 9.15
N LEU A 134 -12.23 6.76 8.65
CA LEU A 134 -12.21 7.17 7.25
C LEU A 134 -11.80 6.01 6.34
N LEU A 135 -10.78 5.26 6.75
CA LEU A 135 -10.34 4.09 6.00
C LEU A 135 -11.41 3.00 5.93
N SER A 136 -12.06 2.71 7.06
CA SER A 136 -13.14 1.72 7.14
C SER A 136 -14.35 2.14 6.31
N ARG A 137 -14.74 3.42 6.38
CA ARG A 137 -15.82 3.98 5.55
C ARG A 137 -15.51 3.86 4.05
N TYR A 138 -14.28 4.17 3.66
CA TYR A 138 -13.85 4.03 2.29
C TYR A 138 -13.97 2.57 1.83
N VAL A 139 -13.38 1.62 2.57
CA VAL A 139 -13.43 0.18 2.23
C VAL A 139 -14.88 -0.33 2.16
N LEU A 140 -15.72 0.03 3.13
CA LEU A 140 -17.13 -0.35 3.15
C LEU A 140 -17.88 0.18 1.90
N GLY A 141 -17.69 1.45 1.56
CA GLY A 141 -18.29 2.04 0.37
C GLY A 141 -17.87 1.33 -0.93
N GLN A 142 -16.65 0.79 -0.98
CA GLN A 142 -16.19 0.00 -2.13
C GLN A 142 -16.85 -1.38 -2.23
N MET A 143 -17.32 -1.95 -1.12
CA MET A 143 -18.05 -3.22 -1.12
C MET A 143 -19.50 -3.03 -1.56
N GLU A 144 -20.12 -1.89 -1.24
CA GLU A 144 -21.50 -1.59 -1.63
C GLU A 144 -21.67 -1.31 -3.12
N GLU A 145 -20.60 -0.87 -3.81
CA GLU A 145 -20.59 -0.62 -5.26
C GLU A 145 -20.59 -1.91 -6.11
N VAL A 146 -20.35 -3.09 -5.51
CA VAL A 146 -20.33 -4.38 -6.22
C VAL A 146 -21.43 -5.29 -5.65
N PRO A 147 -22.62 -5.38 -6.27
CA PRO A 147 -23.59 -6.40 -5.92
C PRO A 147 -23.00 -7.76 -6.28
N PHE A 148 -22.93 -8.67 -5.31
CA PHE A 148 -22.57 -10.07 -5.51
C PHE A 148 -23.51 -10.77 -6.49
#